data_AF-A0A7K2ZGB1-F1
#
_entry.id   AF-A0A7K2ZGB1-F1
#
_cell.length_a   1.000
_cell.length_b   1.000
_cell.length_c   1.000
_cell.angle_alpha   90.00
_cell.angle_beta   90.00
_cell.angle_gamma   90.00
#
_symmetry.space_group_name_H-M   'P 1'
#
loop_
_entity.id
_entity.type
_entity.pdbx_description
1 polymer ?
#
loop_
_entity_poly.entity_id
_entity_poly.type
_entity_poly.pdbx_seq_one_letter_code
_entity_poly.pdbx_strand_id
1 'polypeptide(L)'
;MDFTFTEEQQAAVEAARAVFSGVAPDSVPSPALTPGAVAEDIDRRLWGELAGSDLLGLTLSEEYGGAGLDPVALFLVLRESAKVLARVPLLESCAVAMAVERYGESGLAAELLPRAARGELVLTAGANGRTGHDPAELAVTAR
;
A
#
# COMPACT_ATOMS: atom_id res chain seq x y z
N MET A 1 0.38 -0.77 -31.43
CA MET A 1 0.08 -0.62 -30.01
C MET A 1 1.10 -1.46 -29.28
N ASP A 2 1.84 -0.85 -28.35
CA ASP A 2 2.87 -1.54 -27.57
C ASP A 2 2.29 -1.88 -26.19
N PHE A 3 2.50 -3.11 -25.74
CA PHE A 3 2.01 -3.64 -24.46
C PHE A 3 3.17 -4.12 -23.57
N THR A 4 4.41 -3.78 -23.96
CA THR A 4 5.60 -4.07 -23.18
C THR A 4 5.66 -3.11 -22.00
N PHE A 5 6.08 -3.61 -20.83
CA PHE A 5 6.33 -2.76 -19.67
C PHE A 5 7.58 -1.90 -19.89
N THR A 6 7.58 -0.70 -19.32
CA THR A 6 8.76 0.17 -19.37
C THR A 6 9.90 -0.38 -18.51
N GLU A 7 11.12 0.16 -18.70
CA GLU A 7 12.27 -0.23 -17.89
C GLU A 7 12.04 0.06 -16.40
N GLU A 8 11.39 1.17 -16.07
CA GLU A 8 11.08 1.55 -14.69
C GLU A 8 10.03 0.61 -14.06
N GLN A 9 9.00 0.23 -14.82
CA GLN A 9 8.02 -0.76 -14.38
C GLN A 9 8.68 -2.13 -14.16
N GLN A 10 9.63 -2.52 -15.01
CA GLN A 10 10.35 -3.77 -14.88
C GLN A 10 11.32 -3.75 -13.68
N ALA A 11 11.98 -2.61 -13.41
CA ALA A 11 12.81 -2.42 -12.22
C ALA A 11 11.98 -2.53 -10.93
N ALA A 12 10.77 -1.96 -10.90
CA ALA A 12 9.85 -2.11 -9.77
C ALA A 12 9.48 -3.59 -9.50
N VAL A 13 9.28 -4.39 -10.56
CA VAL A 13 9.05 -5.83 -10.45
C VAL A 13 10.26 -6.55 -9.85
N GLU A 14 11.47 -6.20 -10.27
CA GLU A 14 12.70 -6.80 -9.77
C GLU A 14 12.92 -6.49 -8.29
N ALA A 15 12.73 -5.23 -7.88
CA ALA A 15 12.77 -4.83 -6.48
C ALA A 15 11.71 -5.58 -5.64
N ALA A 16 10.46 -5.67 -6.13
CA ALA A 16 9.41 -6.40 -5.46
C ALA A 16 9.75 -7.90 -5.30
N ARG A 17 10.27 -8.54 -6.35
CA ARG A 17 10.71 -9.93 -6.28
C ARG A 17 11.81 -10.13 -5.24
N ALA A 18 12.76 -9.21 -5.16
CA ALA A 18 13.83 -9.28 -4.17
C ALA A 18 13.26 -9.22 -2.75
N VAL A 19 12.40 -8.24 -2.46
CA VAL A 19 11.75 -8.08 -1.14
C VAL A 19 10.91 -9.30 -0.77
N PHE A 20 10.10 -9.81 -1.70
CA PHE A 20 9.20 -10.94 -1.41
C PHE A 20 9.89 -12.32 -1.45
N SER A 21 11.13 -12.42 -1.94
CA SER A 21 11.83 -13.71 -2.12
C SER A 21 11.98 -14.53 -0.84
N GLY A 22 12.09 -13.86 0.32
CA GLY A 22 12.23 -14.50 1.63
C GLY A 22 10.91 -14.82 2.34
N VAL A 23 9.76 -14.50 1.75
CA VAL A 23 8.45 -14.66 2.40
C VAL A 23 7.94 -16.09 2.18
N ALA A 24 7.78 -16.84 3.27
CA ALA A 24 7.20 -18.17 3.21
C ALA A 24 5.66 -18.09 3.00
N PRO A 25 5.08 -18.82 2.03
CA PRO A 25 3.67 -18.70 1.62
C PRO A 25 2.58 -18.89 2.69
N ASP A 26 2.88 -19.39 3.90
CA ASP A 26 1.90 -19.65 4.95
C ASP A 26 2.38 -19.21 6.34
N SER A 27 3.28 -18.23 6.39
CA SER A 27 3.88 -17.77 7.65
C SER A 27 2.90 -17.10 8.61
N VAL A 28 1.70 -16.71 8.15
CA VAL A 28 0.70 -16.01 8.97
C VAL A 28 -0.71 -16.57 8.72
N PRO A 29 -1.43 -16.98 9.80
CA PRO A 29 -2.79 -17.49 9.70
C PRO A 29 -3.75 -16.50 9.05
N SER A 30 -4.82 -17.03 8.43
CA SER A 30 -5.87 -16.19 7.86
C SER A 30 -6.49 -15.29 8.95
N PRO A 31 -6.73 -13.99 8.68
CA PRO A 31 -7.46 -13.10 9.59
C PRO A 31 -8.87 -13.62 9.95
N ALA A 32 -9.46 -14.47 9.11
CA ALA A 32 -10.71 -15.14 9.43
C ALA A 32 -10.59 -16.18 10.56
N LEU A 33 -9.36 -16.56 10.92
CA LEU A 33 -9.01 -17.56 11.92
C LEU A 33 -8.29 -16.97 13.13
N THR A 34 -7.95 -15.67 13.11
CA THR A 34 -7.33 -14.96 14.24
C THR A 34 -8.33 -14.03 14.92
N PRO A 35 -8.51 -14.14 16.25
CA PRO A 35 -9.27 -13.15 16.99
C PRO A 35 -8.42 -11.89 17.20
N GLY A 36 -8.97 -10.71 16.90
CA GLY A 36 -8.29 -9.43 17.12
C GLY A 36 -8.43 -8.47 15.94
N ALA A 37 -7.72 -7.35 16.01
CA ALA A 37 -7.64 -6.41 14.91
C ALA A 37 -6.58 -6.88 13.91
N VAL A 38 -6.94 -6.92 12.61
CA VAL A 38 -6.03 -7.32 11.51
C VAL A 38 -4.75 -6.47 11.48
N ALA A 39 -4.80 -5.24 12.00
CA ALA A 39 -3.65 -4.35 12.08
C ALA A 39 -2.51 -4.89 12.97
N GLU A 40 -2.81 -5.78 13.92
CA GLU A 40 -1.81 -6.45 14.77
C GLU A 40 -1.06 -7.56 14.01
N ASP A 41 -1.65 -8.08 12.93
CA ASP A 41 -1.09 -9.17 12.11
C ASP A 41 -0.25 -8.65 10.92
N ILE A 42 -0.02 -7.33 10.82
CA ILE A 42 0.83 -6.75 9.77
C ILE A 42 2.27 -7.21 9.96
N ASP A 43 2.89 -7.78 8.91
CA ASP A 43 4.32 -8.09 8.91
C ASP A 43 5.13 -6.78 8.85
N ARG A 44 5.50 -6.27 10.03
CA ARG A 44 6.26 -5.02 10.18
C ARG A 44 7.66 -5.09 9.58
N ARG A 45 8.28 -6.28 9.56
CA ARG A 45 9.61 -6.47 8.96
C ARG A 45 9.49 -6.33 7.44
N LEU A 46 8.54 -7.05 6.84
CA LEU A 46 8.29 -6.96 5.40
C LEU A 46 7.85 -5.55 4.98
N TRP A 47 7.02 -4.89 5.79
CA TRP A 47 6.65 -3.49 5.57
C TRP A 47 7.87 -2.55 5.54
N GLY A 48 8.82 -2.74 6.47
CA GLY A 48 10.08 -2.01 6.48
C GLY A 48 10.96 -2.31 5.25
N GLU A 49 10.99 -3.55 4.77
CA GLU A 49 11.72 -3.93 3.55
C GLU A 49 11.11 -3.30 2.28
N LEU A 50 9.78 -3.22 2.21
CA LEU A 50 9.08 -2.51 1.15
C LEU A 50 9.39 -1.01 1.17
N ALA A 51 9.38 -0.39 2.35
CA ALA A 51 9.76 1.01 2.53
C ALA A 51 11.21 1.27 2.14
N GLY A 52 12.14 0.43 2.58
CA GLY A 52 13.57 0.55 2.27
C GLY A 52 13.92 0.24 0.80
N SER A 53 12.97 -0.27 0.02
CA SER A 53 13.10 -0.49 -1.42
C SER A 53 12.26 0.52 -2.24
N ASP A 54 11.76 1.58 -1.60
CA ASP A 54 10.95 2.66 -2.18
C ASP A 54 9.62 2.20 -2.82
N LEU A 55 9.18 0.96 -2.52
CA LEU A 55 7.98 0.37 -3.14
C LEU A 55 6.67 0.95 -2.58
N LEU A 56 6.70 1.58 -1.40
CA LEU A 56 5.53 2.23 -0.79
C LEU A 56 5.25 3.62 -1.39
N GLY A 57 6.28 4.29 -1.92
CA GLY A 57 6.19 5.60 -2.57
C GLY A 57 6.11 5.51 -4.10
N LEU A 58 5.99 4.32 -4.68
CA LEU A 58 6.19 4.05 -6.10
C LEU A 58 5.38 4.98 -7.03
N THR A 59 4.13 5.27 -6.67
CA THR A 59 3.20 6.08 -7.46
C THR A 59 3.10 7.54 -7.01
N LEU A 60 3.76 7.90 -5.90
CA LEU A 60 3.73 9.26 -5.37
C LEU A 60 4.72 10.14 -6.14
N SER A 61 4.45 11.43 -6.22
CA SER A 61 5.38 12.39 -6.82
C SER A 61 6.68 12.48 -6.04
N GLU A 62 7.76 12.84 -6.74
CA GLU A 62 9.10 13.02 -6.16
C GLU A 62 9.12 14.04 -5.01
N GLU A 63 8.25 15.05 -5.03
CA GLU A 63 8.14 16.04 -3.95
C GLU A 63 7.76 15.43 -2.59
N TYR A 64 7.11 14.25 -2.61
CA TYR A 64 6.75 13.49 -1.42
C TYR A 64 7.71 12.30 -1.16
N GLY A 65 8.80 12.21 -1.92
CA GLY A 65 9.77 11.11 -1.85
C GLY A 65 9.32 9.85 -2.59
N GLY A 66 8.44 9.97 -3.59
CA GLY A 66 8.02 8.87 -4.44
C GLY A 66 8.78 8.78 -5.76
N ALA A 67 8.47 7.73 -6.54
CA ALA A 67 9.13 7.46 -7.83
C ALA A 67 8.33 7.97 -9.05
N GLY A 68 7.13 8.54 -8.83
CA GLY A 68 6.30 9.12 -9.88
C GLY A 68 5.82 8.12 -10.95
N LEU A 69 5.87 6.81 -10.67
CA LEU A 69 5.43 5.79 -11.62
C LEU A 69 3.90 5.72 -11.71
N ASP A 70 3.43 5.16 -12.81
CA ASP A 70 2.01 4.98 -13.02
C ASP A 70 1.42 3.84 -12.15
N PRO A 71 0.08 3.76 -12.04
CA PRO A 71 -0.57 2.67 -11.31
C PRO A 71 -0.28 1.27 -11.87
N VAL A 72 0.17 1.15 -13.12
CA VAL A 72 0.54 -0.16 -13.71
C VAL A 72 1.75 -0.72 -12.97
N ALA A 73 2.74 0.11 -12.63
CA ALA A 73 3.87 -0.29 -11.80
C ALA A 73 3.40 -0.86 -10.43
N LEU A 74 2.46 -0.18 -9.75
CA LEU A 74 1.89 -0.67 -8.49
C LEU A 74 1.18 -2.02 -8.66
N PHE A 75 0.39 -2.20 -9.72
CA PHE A 75 -0.28 -3.48 -9.97
C PHE A 75 0.72 -4.63 -10.23
N LEU A 76 1.85 -4.33 -10.86
CA LEU A 76 2.92 -5.31 -11.04
C LEU A 76 3.55 -5.72 -9.71
N VAL A 77 3.79 -4.78 -8.79
CA VAL A 77 4.28 -5.06 -7.43
C VAL A 77 3.26 -5.86 -6.63
N LEU A 78 1.97 -5.49 -6.68
CA LEU A 78 0.87 -6.21 -6.04
C LEU A 78 0.73 -7.66 -6.53
N ARG A 79 1.04 -7.90 -7.82
CA ARG A 79 1.06 -9.27 -8.35
C ARG A 79 2.16 -10.11 -7.69
N GLU A 80 3.34 -9.53 -7.45
CA GLU A 80 4.43 -10.23 -6.76
C GLU A 80 4.08 -10.45 -5.28
N SER A 81 3.45 -9.49 -4.61
CA SER A 81 3.00 -9.63 -3.22
C SER A 81 1.94 -10.74 -3.06
N ALA A 82 1.04 -10.89 -4.04
CA ALA A 82 0.00 -11.91 -4.04
C ALA A 82 0.55 -13.34 -4.20
N LYS A 83 1.70 -13.54 -4.88
CA LYS A 83 2.32 -14.86 -5.04
C LYS A 83 2.75 -15.49 -3.71
N VAL A 84 3.06 -14.64 -2.73
CA VAL A 84 3.52 -15.05 -1.40
C VAL A 84 2.49 -14.75 -0.31
N LEU A 85 1.28 -14.32 -0.68
CA LEU A 85 0.21 -13.92 0.23
C LEU A 85 0.70 -12.90 1.29
N ALA A 86 1.48 -11.92 0.86
CA ALA A 86 2.13 -10.94 1.73
C ALA A 86 1.13 -10.27 2.69
N ARG A 87 1.41 -10.31 4.00
CA ARG A 87 0.56 -9.76 5.05
C ARG A 87 0.84 -8.30 5.34
N VAL A 88 0.64 -7.48 4.31
CA VAL A 88 0.83 -6.04 4.39
C VAL A 88 -0.32 -5.33 3.67
N PRO A 89 -0.77 -4.15 4.16
CA PRO A 89 -1.88 -3.40 3.56
C PRO A 89 -1.40 -2.60 2.34
N LEU A 90 -0.66 -3.24 1.44
CA LEU A 90 0.04 -2.56 0.35
C LEU A 90 -0.93 -1.85 -0.60
N LEU A 91 -2.03 -2.51 -0.98
CA LEU A 91 -3.03 -1.92 -1.86
C LEU A 91 -3.72 -0.73 -1.19
N GLU A 92 -4.25 -0.94 0.01
CA GLU A 92 -5.05 0.03 0.73
C GLU A 92 -4.22 1.28 1.07
N SER A 93 -3.00 1.09 1.57
CA SER A 93 -2.13 2.22 1.92
C SER A 93 -1.69 3.01 0.69
N CYS A 94 -1.28 2.36 -0.39
CA CYS A 94 -0.90 3.07 -1.62
C CYS A 94 -2.12 3.77 -2.26
N ALA A 95 -3.29 3.14 -2.28
CA ALA A 95 -4.50 3.74 -2.84
C ALA A 95 -4.93 4.99 -2.07
N VAL A 96 -4.86 4.96 -0.73
CA VAL A 96 -5.17 6.15 0.09
C VAL A 96 -4.12 7.22 -0.08
N ALA A 97 -2.83 6.87 -0.15
CA ALA A 97 -1.77 7.85 -0.43
C ALA A 97 -2.00 8.57 -1.77
N MET A 98 -2.32 7.82 -2.84
CA MET A 98 -2.68 8.39 -4.14
C MET A 98 -3.92 9.30 -4.08
N ALA A 99 -4.92 8.95 -3.25
CA ALA A 99 -6.11 9.78 -3.07
C ALA A 99 -5.78 11.07 -2.31
N VAL A 100 -4.95 11.00 -1.27
CA VAL A 100 -4.48 12.17 -0.51
C VAL A 100 -3.65 13.10 -1.40
N GLU A 101 -2.77 12.56 -2.22
CA GLU A 101 -1.98 13.37 -3.17
C GLU A 101 -2.88 14.09 -4.19
N ARG A 102 -3.88 13.38 -4.72
CA ARG A 102 -4.74 13.93 -5.77
C ARG A 102 -5.78 14.92 -5.25
N TYR A 103 -6.34 14.68 -4.06
CA TYR A 103 -7.52 15.39 -3.57
C TYR A 103 -7.34 16.05 -2.20
N GLY A 104 -6.24 15.75 -1.51
CA GLY A 104 -5.95 16.34 -0.21
C GLY A 104 -5.54 17.81 -0.31
N GLU A 105 -5.71 18.54 0.79
CA GLU A 105 -5.11 19.86 0.93
C GLU A 105 -3.58 19.73 0.94
N SER A 106 -2.87 20.70 0.36
CA SER A 106 -1.41 20.66 0.23
C SER A 106 -0.68 20.48 1.57
N GLY A 107 -1.18 21.08 2.65
CA GLY A 107 -0.63 20.89 4.00
C GLY A 107 -0.76 19.45 4.50
N LEU A 108 -1.91 18.81 4.25
CA LEU A 108 -2.16 17.43 4.63
C LEU A 108 -1.28 16.45 3.83
N ALA A 109 -1.17 16.66 2.52
CA ALA A 109 -0.34 15.84 1.65
C ALA A 109 1.15 15.93 2.07
N ALA A 110 1.65 17.14 2.30
CA ALA A 110 3.02 17.38 2.75
C ALA A 110 3.35 16.75 4.11
N GLU A 111 2.37 16.64 5.01
CA GLU A 111 2.55 15.98 6.30
C GLU A 111 2.54 14.45 6.18
N LEU A 112 1.57 13.89 5.46
CA LEU A 112 1.29 12.46 5.50
C LEU A 112 2.11 11.65 4.49
N LEU A 113 2.23 12.12 3.25
CA LEU A 113 2.76 11.31 2.15
C LEU A 113 4.24 10.94 2.34
N PRO A 114 5.14 11.82 2.79
CA PRO A 114 6.52 11.43 3.04
C PRO A 114 6.65 10.36 4.13
N ARG A 115 5.78 10.40 5.16
CA ARG A 115 5.77 9.40 6.24
C ARG A 115 5.20 8.07 5.76
N ALA A 116 4.20 8.11 4.88
CA ALA A 116 3.63 6.92 4.26
C ALA A 116 4.64 6.23 3.33
N ALA A 117 5.36 7.00 2.50
CA ALA A 117 6.41 6.48 1.61
C ALA A 117 7.55 5.80 2.40
N ARG A 118 7.94 6.36 3.56
CA ARG A 118 8.93 5.75 4.46
C ARG A 118 8.40 4.59 5.31
N GLY A 119 7.13 4.22 5.18
CA GLY A 119 6.50 3.16 5.96
C GLY A 119 6.27 3.50 7.43
N GLU A 120 6.50 4.74 7.86
CA GLU A 120 6.27 5.24 9.23
C GLU A 120 4.78 5.37 9.54
N LEU A 121 3.97 5.57 8.50
CA LEU A 121 2.53 5.72 8.59
C LEU A 121 1.84 4.73 7.63
N VAL A 122 0.93 3.92 8.18
CA VAL A 122 0.05 3.06 7.40
C VAL A 122 -1.27 3.79 7.20
N LEU A 123 -1.65 4.02 5.95
CA LEU A 123 -2.89 4.70 5.60
C LEU A 123 -3.98 3.68 5.24
N THR A 124 -5.23 4.00 5.57
CA THR A 124 -6.40 3.19 5.18
C THR A 124 -7.64 4.07 5.09
N ALA A 125 -8.71 3.57 4.46
CA ALA A 125 -9.97 4.27 4.28
C ALA A 125 -11.11 3.56 5.01
N GLY A 126 -11.75 4.29 5.94
CA GLY A 126 -12.99 3.86 6.58
C GLY A 126 -14.22 4.20 5.73
N ALA A 127 -14.38 3.56 4.58
CA ALA A 127 -15.44 3.89 3.62
C ALA A 127 -16.80 3.21 3.91
N ASN A 128 -16.83 2.26 4.85
CA ASN A 128 -18.01 1.44 5.13
C ASN A 128 -18.76 1.92 6.38
N GLY A 129 -20.08 1.76 6.35
CA GLY A 129 -21.02 2.08 7.42
C GLY A 129 -21.10 1.00 8.50
N ARG A 130 -22.27 0.90 9.14
CA ARG A 130 -22.49 -0.03 10.28
C ARG A 130 -22.37 -1.49 9.88
N THR A 131 -22.81 -1.80 8.67
CA THR A 131 -22.48 -3.04 7.99
C THR A 131 -21.43 -2.75 6.93
N GLY A 132 -20.63 -3.76 6.55
CA GLY A 132 -19.60 -3.61 5.51
C GLY A 132 -20.12 -3.24 4.12
N HIS A 133 -21.44 -3.10 3.95
CA HIS A 133 -22.10 -2.72 2.70
C HIS A 133 -22.85 -1.38 2.81
N ASP A 134 -22.94 -0.80 4.01
CA ASP A 134 -23.60 0.48 4.24
C ASP A 134 -22.66 1.64 3.88
N PRO A 135 -23.19 2.83 3.56
CA PRO A 135 -22.37 4.02 3.42
C PRO A 135 -21.78 4.48 4.76
N ALA A 136 -20.57 5.07 4.71
CA ALA A 136 -19.82 5.53 5.89
C ALA A 136 -20.61 6.45 6.85
N GLU A 137 -21.52 7.27 6.32
CA GLU A 137 -22.36 8.21 7.09
C GLU A 137 -23.24 7.51 8.14
N LEU A 138 -23.55 6.23 7.93
CA LEU A 138 -24.30 5.45 8.91
C LEU A 138 -23.44 4.98 10.09
N ALA A 139 -22.11 4.93 9.93
CA ALA A 139 -21.17 4.57 10.99
C ALA A 139 -20.68 5.78 11.80
N VAL A 140 -20.31 6.86 11.13
CA VAL A 140 -19.69 8.02 11.77
C VAL A 140 -20.22 9.33 11.18
N THR A 141 -20.43 10.32 12.06
CA THR A 141 -20.81 11.68 11.65
C THR A 141 -19.70 12.66 12.04
N ALA A 142 -19.23 13.46 11.10
CA ALA A 142 -18.43 14.65 11.38
C ALA A 142 -19.37 15.83 11.71
N ARG A 143 -19.04 16.62 12.74
CA ARG A 143 -19.80 17.81 13.14
C ARG A 143 -18.90 19.03 13.11
#